data_AF-A0A3M8KAY2-F1
#
_entry.id   AF-A0A3M8KAY2-F1
#
_cell.length_a   1.000
_cell.length_b   1.000
_cell.length_c   1.000
_cell.angle_alpha   90.00
_cell.angle_beta   90.00
_cell.angle_gamma   90.00
#
_symmetry.space_group_name_H-M   'P 1'
#
loop_
_entity.id
_entity.type
_entity.pdbx_description
1 polymer ?
#
loop_
_entity_poly.entity_id
_entity_poly.type
_entity_poly.pdbx_seq_one_letter_code
_entity_poly.pdbx_strand_id
1 'polypeptide(L)'
;MDLKARARSDQFTVELIRAMPQLSIPQALSASIQLSGSVDFSHFQDFNSIRGLVAGLQLRPLSEWEAFGYAPTEDAPAIKLEVPREKSTAPVTLADHYLSAHTRRVSDEATHLIPHDKCVNGWRRRLGSATAPSPRYANFTTSERGRRIPQRRIEMLGNLWKVGAVASWELIREDATSWCHPDYYPQAGERPHPGTTNTIAWYHIRLHPDIGRDAVVEIARCLAEISLGYVEKFWGPESEPGTLRGPESEAAAYIALERLWVPQRSRHTDWFLRYKSGEPMDTDFRWEAVFRAAAEIEDILRGDTEPVIAH
;
A
#
# COMPACT_ATOMS: atom_id res chain seq x y z
N MET A 1 19.54 5.04 -20.11
CA MET A 1 19.54 4.11 -18.96
C MET A 1 19.32 2.71 -19.52
N ASP A 2 20.13 1.73 -19.12
CA ASP A 2 19.93 0.31 -19.50
C ASP A 2 18.53 -0.16 -19.06
N LEU A 3 17.81 -0.88 -19.91
CA LEU A 3 16.46 -1.39 -19.63
C LEU A 3 16.44 -2.30 -18.39
N LYS A 4 17.51 -3.08 -18.18
CA LYS A 4 17.66 -3.90 -16.97
C LYS A 4 17.86 -3.04 -15.72
N ALA A 5 18.67 -1.99 -15.81
CA ALA A 5 18.87 -1.05 -14.71
C ALA A 5 17.56 -0.32 -14.35
N ARG A 6 16.75 0.05 -15.36
CA ARG A 6 15.41 0.62 -15.13
C ARG A 6 14.50 -0.36 -14.39
N ALA A 7 14.41 -1.61 -14.86
CA ALA A 7 13.58 -2.62 -14.20
C ALA A 7 14.02 -2.90 -12.75
N ARG A 8 15.33 -2.89 -12.48
CA ARG A 8 15.88 -3.03 -11.11
C ARG A 8 15.59 -1.81 -10.24
N SER A 9 15.63 -0.60 -10.81
CA SER A 9 15.25 0.63 -10.12
C SER A 9 13.76 0.64 -9.73
N ASP A 10 12.88 0.18 -10.63
CA ASP A 10 11.45 0.02 -10.36
C ASP A 10 11.22 -1.00 -9.23
N GLN A 11 11.87 -2.18 -9.30
CA GLN A 11 11.81 -3.18 -8.24
C GLN A 11 12.30 -2.65 -6.89
N PHE A 12 13.43 -1.95 -6.88
CA PHE A 12 13.95 -1.34 -5.67
C PHE A 12 12.96 -0.34 -5.07
N THR A 13 12.39 0.53 -5.90
CA THR A 13 11.39 1.52 -5.47
C THR A 13 10.16 0.83 -4.87
N VAL A 14 9.57 -0.14 -5.58
CA VAL A 14 8.38 -0.87 -5.11
C VAL A 14 8.66 -1.62 -3.82
N GLU A 15 9.77 -2.36 -3.74
CA GLU A 15 10.10 -3.13 -2.53
C GLU A 15 10.44 -2.22 -1.35
N LEU A 16 11.12 -1.08 -1.57
CA LEU A 16 11.40 -0.09 -0.52
C LEU A 16 10.09 0.48 0.04
N ILE A 17 9.17 0.89 -0.83
CA ILE A 17 7.84 1.39 -0.44
C ILE A 17 7.11 0.32 0.37
N ARG A 18 7.12 -0.95 -0.05
CA ARG A 18 6.48 -2.05 0.67
C ARG A 18 7.11 -2.34 2.04
N ALA A 19 8.42 -2.12 2.17
CA ALA A 19 9.18 -2.38 3.39
C ALA A 19 9.07 -1.27 4.44
N MET A 20 8.66 -0.05 4.06
CA MET A 20 8.66 1.13 4.94
C MET A 20 7.26 1.68 5.27
N PRO A 21 6.37 0.91 5.94
CA PRO A 21 5.02 1.33 6.32
C PRO A 21 4.98 2.47 7.34
N GLN A 22 6.09 2.76 8.02
CA GLN A 22 6.26 3.93 8.90
C GLN A 22 6.34 5.26 8.14
N LEU A 23 6.63 5.21 6.84
CA LEU A 23 6.57 6.35 5.93
C LEU A 23 5.31 6.24 5.09
N SER A 24 4.69 7.36 4.74
CA SER A 24 3.66 7.37 3.68
C SER A 24 4.27 6.92 2.36
N ILE A 25 3.44 6.42 1.43
CA ILE A 25 3.92 6.01 0.10
C ILE A 25 4.68 7.13 -0.64
N PRO A 26 4.22 8.41 -0.65
CA PRO A 26 4.99 9.51 -1.23
C PRO A 26 6.35 9.74 -0.55
N GLN A 27 6.43 9.64 0.77
CA GLN A 27 7.71 9.76 1.49
C GLN A 27 8.65 8.59 1.14
N ALA A 28 8.14 7.36 1.09
CA ALA A 28 8.95 6.20 0.73
C ALA A 28 9.40 6.23 -0.74
N LEU A 29 8.59 6.76 -1.65
CA LEU A 29 8.97 7.03 -3.03
C LEU A 29 10.07 8.10 -3.12
N SER A 30 9.94 9.20 -2.36
CA SER A 30 10.99 10.22 -2.28
C SER A 30 12.30 9.65 -1.73
N ALA A 31 12.20 8.80 -0.69
CA ALA A 31 13.34 8.09 -0.13
C ALA A 31 13.99 7.17 -1.16
N SER A 32 13.22 6.44 -1.97
CA SER A 32 13.78 5.54 -2.99
C SER A 32 14.58 6.30 -4.03
N ILE A 33 14.08 7.45 -4.50
CA ILE A 33 14.78 8.29 -5.47
C ILE A 33 16.10 8.78 -4.87
N GLN A 34 16.09 9.31 -3.65
CA GLN A 34 17.30 9.81 -2.99
C GLN A 34 18.32 8.70 -2.72
N LEU A 35 17.86 7.52 -2.26
CA LEU A 35 18.71 6.36 -2.00
C LEU A 35 19.25 5.74 -3.30
N SER A 36 18.49 5.79 -4.39
CA SER A 36 18.91 5.22 -5.67
C SER A 36 20.18 5.86 -6.23
N GLY A 37 20.47 7.12 -5.88
CA GLY A 37 21.71 7.81 -6.25
C GLY A 37 22.98 7.17 -5.69
N SER A 38 22.87 6.34 -4.66
CA SER A 38 23.99 5.65 -4.01
C SER A 38 23.97 4.13 -4.23
N VAL A 39 22.96 3.60 -4.92
CA VAL A 39 22.80 2.16 -5.16
C VAL A 39 23.30 1.81 -6.56
N ASP A 40 24.32 0.95 -6.64
CA ASP A 40 24.73 0.37 -7.91
C ASP A 40 23.81 -0.80 -8.29
N PHE A 41 22.78 -0.50 -9.09
CA PHE A 41 21.81 -1.50 -9.56
C PHE A 41 22.44 -2.60 -10.42
N SER A 42 23.62 -2.38 -11.02
CA SER A 42 24.27 -3.38 -11.86
C SER A 42 24.73 -4.62 -11.08
N HIS A 43 24.96 -4.48 -9.78
CA HIS A 43 25.36 -5.57 -8.89
C HIS A 43 24.20 -6.50 -8.50
N PHE A 44 22.94 -6.07 -8.65
CA PHE A 44 21.79 -6.86 -8.24
C PHE A 44 21.25 -7.71 -9.40
N GLN A 45 21.67 -8.97 -9.42
CA GLN A 45 21.36 -9.88 -10.53
C GLN A 45 19.89 -10.35 -10.53
N ASP A 46 19.27 -10.44 -9.36
CA ASP A 46 17.93 -11.01 -9.19
C ASP A 46 17.06 -10.25 -8.17
N PHE A 47 15.77 -10.56 -8.20
CA PHE A 47 14.75 -9.94 -7.35
C PHE A 47 14.95 -10.20 -5.84
N ASN A 48 15.44 -11.38 -5.44
CA ASN A 48 15.68 -11.69 -4.04
C ASN A 48 16.85 -10.87 -3.47
N SER A 49 17.86 -10.61 -4.30
CA SER A 49 18.98 -9.74 -3.94
C SER A 49 18.50 -8.30 -3.64
N ILE A 50 17.57 -7.77 -4.45
CA ILE A 50 16.92 -6.46 -4.17
C ILE A 50 16.13 -6.50 -2.86
N ARG A 51 15.34 -7.55 -2.63
CA ARG A 51 14.58 -7.69 -1.37
C ARG A 51 15.50 -7.81 -0.15
N GLY A 52 16.64 -8.49 -0.29
CA GLY A 52 17.65 -8.60 0.75
C GLY A 52 18.29 -7.26 1.10
N LEU A 53 18.64 -6.46 0.08
CA LEU A 53 19.10 -5.07 0.26
C LEU A 53 18.07 -4.27 1.06
N VAL A 54 16.83 -4.22 0.56
CA VAL A 54 15.75 -3.42 1.17
C VAL A 54 15.48 -3.84 2.61
N ALA A 55 15.48 -5.13 2.91
CA ALA A 55 15.29 -5.64 4.27
C ALA A 55 16.39 -5.20 5.26
N GLY A 56 17.58 -4.86 4.75
CA GLY A 56 18.69 -4.32 5.54
C GLY A 56 18.66 -2.81 5.73
N LEU A 57 17.86 -2.06 4.97
CA LEU A 57 17.80 -0.61 5.05
C LEU A 57 16.99 -0.16 6.26
N GLN A 58 17.67 0.44 7.23
CA GLN A 58 17.05 1.00 8.44
C GLN A 58 17.06 2.51 8.38
N LEU A 59 16.07 3.08 7.68
CA LEU A 59 15.90 4.53 7.57
C LEU A 59 15.09 5.06 8.75
N ARG A 60 15.65 6.03 9.48
CA ARG A 60 15.00 6.67 10.64
C ARG A 60 15.27 8.18 10.67
N PRO A 61 14.37 8.97 11.26
CA PRO A 61 14.57 10.42 11.40
C PRO A 61 15.77 10.72 12.31
N LEU A 62 16.46 11.83 12.04
CA LEU A 62 17.59 12.31 12.85
C LEU A 62 17.23 12.43 14.33
N SER A 63 16.04 12.96 14.63
CA SER A 63 15.55 13.12 16.00
C SER A 63 15.47 11.80 16.77
N GLU A 64 15.18 10.68 16.09
CA GLU A 64 15.19 9.36 16.72
C GLU A 64 16.64 8.88 16.94
N TRP A 65 17.54 9.07 15.99
CA TRP A 65 18.95 8.73 16.20
C TRP A 65 19.55 9.47 17.40
N GLU A 66 19.35 10.80 17.46
CA GLU A 66 19.85 11.66 18.53
C GLU A 66 19.26 11.28 19.90
N ALA A 67 17.96 10.99 19.96
CA ALA A 67 17.28 10.58 21.20
C ALA A 67 17.83 9.28 21.81
N PHE A 68 18.56 8.47 21.02
CA PHE A 68 19.21 7.24 21.48
C PHE A 68 20.74 7.31 21.42
N GLY A 69 21.32 8.52 21.36
CA GLY A 69 22.77 8.72 21.45
C GLY A 69 23.55 8.39 20.18
N TYR A 70 22.90 8.43 19.02
CA TYR A 70 23.54 8.29 17.71
C TYR A 70 23.65 9.64 17.01
N ALA A 71 24.69 9.80 16.20
CA ALA A 71 24.85 10.93 15.30
C ALA A 71 25.24 10.46 13.89
N PRO A 72 24.87 11.19 12.83
CA PRO A 72 25.36 10.90 11.48
C PRO A 72 26.90 10.94 11.41
N THR A 73 27.48 10.16 10.51
CA THR A 73 28.88 10.33 10.11
C THR A 73 29.06 11.61 9.30
N GLU A 74 30.29 12.12 9.20
CA GLU A 74 30.59 13.39 8.52
C GLU A 74 30.08 13.43 7.06
N ASP A 75 30.25 12.33 6.33
CA ASP A 75 29.82 12.20 4.93
C ASP A 75 28.44 11.52 4.76
N ALA A 76 27.63 11.44 5.83
CA ALA A 76 26.35 10.75 5.78
C ALA A 76 25.36 11.46 4.82
N PRO A 77 24.88 10.81 3.74
CA PRO A 77 23.85 11.40 2.90
C PRO A 77 22.52 11.47 3.66
N ALA A 78 22.02 12.69 3.85
CA ALA A 78 20.72 12.95 4.46
C ALA A 78 19.60 12.71 3.46
N ILE A 79 18.60 11.89 3.86
CA ILE A 79 17.36 11.70 3.11
C ILE A 79 16.33 12.67 3.64
N LYS A 80 15.94 13.66 2.83
CA LYS A 80 15.03 14.73 3.25
C LYS A 80 13.59 14.34 2.93
N LEU A 81 12.78 14.16 3.97
CA LEU A 81 11.38 13.77 3.84
C LEU A 81 10.46 14.86 4.40
N GLU A 82 9.34 15.13 3.73
CA GLU A 82 8.32 16.05 4.23
C GLU A 82 7.78 15.57 5.57
N VAL A 83 7.65 16.47 6.53
CA VAL A 83 6.99 16.22 7.80
C VAL A 83 5.48 16.34 7.60
N PRO A 84 4.66 15.38 8.09
CA PRO A 84 3.21 15.47 8.00
C PRO A 84 2.70 16.80 8.51
N ARG A 85 1.91 17.50 7.69
CA ARG A 85 1.35 18.80 8.03
C ARG A 85 0.05 18.63 8.80
N GLU A 86 -0.08 19.28 9.95
CA GLU A 86 -1.34 19.30 10.71
C GLU A 86 -2.48 19.98 9.93
N LYS A 87 -2.14 20.94 9.05
CA LYS A 87 -3.08 21.66 8.20
C LYS A 87 -2.51 21.77 6.79
N SER A 88 -3.36 21.63 5.77
CA SER A 88 -2.95 21.73 4.36
C SER A 88 -2.35 23.09 3.96
N THR A 89 -2.59 24.13 4.76
CA THR A 89 -2.05 25.48 4.58
C THR A 89 -0.72 25.73 5.28
N ALA A 90 -0.25 24.80 6.12
CA ALA A 90 1.03 24.94 6.80
C ALA A 90 2.19 24.86 5.80
N PRO A 91 3.31 25.60 6.04
CA PRO A 91 4.48 25.51 5.19
C PRO A 91 5.05 24.08 5.19
N VAL A 92 5.59 23.68 4.05
CA VAL A 92 6.25 22.38 3.90
C VAL A 92 7.58 22.43 4.66
N THR A 93 7.75 21.53 5.63
CA THR A 93 8.99 21.35 6.38
C THR A 93 9.57 19.99 6.08
N LEU A 94 10.90 19.90 5.95
CA LEU A 94 11.62 18.65 5.70
C LEU A 94 12.35 18.21 6.98
N ALA A 95 12.32 16.92 7.26
CA ALA A 95 13.12 16.28 8.29
C ALA A 95 14.18 15.38 7.67
N ASP A 96 15.40 15.47 8.18
CA ASP A 96 16.50 14.63 7.76
C ASP A 96 16.34 13.21 8.33
N HIS A 97 16.56 12.23 7.48
CA HIS A 97 16.57 10.81 7.81
C HIS A 97 17.89 10.19 7.40
N TYR A 98 18.37 9.24 8.18
CA TYR A 98 19.64 8.56 7.95
C TYR A 98 19.48 7.05 8.04
N LEU A 99 20.25 6.33 7.22
CA LEU A 99 20.40 4.89 7.34
C LEU A 99 21.28 4.57 8.55
N SER A 100 21.01 3.45 9.22
CA SER A 100 21.84 2.97 10.34
C SER A 100 23.33 2.89 9.99
N ALA A 101 23.67 2.47 8.77
CA ALA A 101 25.04 2.38 8.27
C ALA A 101 25.77 3.73 8.18
N HIS A 102 25.04 4.85 8.19
CA HIS A 102 25.57 6.21 8.13
C HIS A 102 25.54 6.92 9.50
N THR A 103 25.36 6.15 10.57
CA THR A 103 25.31 6.69 11.94
C THR A 103 26.35 6.00 12.82
N ARG A 104 26.81 6.72 13.84
CA ARG A 104 27.73 6.22 14.86
C ARG A 104 27.18 6.55 16.25
N ARG A 105 27.48 5.68 17.22
CA ARG A 105 27.14 5.96 18.61
C ARG A 105 28.10 7.01 19.17
N VAL A 106 27.57 8.06 19.78
CA VAL A 106 28.32 9.17 20.37
C VAL A 106 28.11 9.31 21.88
N SER A 107 27.07 8.66 22.43
CA SER A 107 26.78 8.62 23.86
C SER A 107 26.62 7.18 24.36
N ASP A 108 27.13 6.92 25.56
CA ASP A 108 27.05 5.64 26.27
C ASP A 108 25.76 5.47 27.08
N GLU A 109 24.75 6.32 26.86
CA GLU A 109 23.43 6.18 27.49
C GLU A 109 22.90 4.75 27.38
N ALA A 110 22.40 4.21 28.50
CA ALA A 110 21.93 2.83 28.62
C ALA A 110 20.63 2.55 27.84
N THR A 111 20.04 3.56 27.20
CA THR A 111 18.80 3.43 26.44
C THR A 111 19.08 2.79 25.08
N HIS A 112 18.58 1.57 24.88
CA HIS A 112 18.72 0.88 23.61
C HIS A 112 17.67 1.34 22.60
N LEU A 113 18.12 1.64 21.38
CA LEU A 113 17.25 1.92 20.24
C LEU A 113 16.34 0.71 19.96
N ILE A 114 15.04 0.96 19.80
CA ILE A 114 14.06 -0.08 19.49
C ILE A 114 14.45 -0.74 18.16
N PRO A 115 14.53 -2.08 18.09
CA PRO A 115 14.82 -2.80 16.84
C PRO A 115 13.91 -2.36 15.68
N HIS A 116 14.50 -2.16 14.49
CA HIS A 116 13.79 -1.56 13.36
C HIS A 116 12.59 -2.39 12.91
N ASP A 117 12.77 -3.71 12.90
CA ASP A 117 11.74 -4.69 12.57
C ASP A 117 10.53 -4.60 13.52
N LYS A 118 10.74 -4.34 14.81
CA LYS A 118 9.66 -4.13 15.77
C LYS A 118 8.88 -2.86 15.47
N CYS A 119 9.57 -1.76 15.14
CA CYS A 119 8.92 -0.52 14.72
C CYS A 119 8.08 -0.74 13.45
N VAL A 120 8.70 -1.26 12.39
CA VAL A 120 8.04 -1.57 11.11
C VAL A 120 6.83 -2.49 11.31
N ASN A 121 6.96 -3.57 12.10
CA ASN A 121 5.86 -4.48 12.36
C ASN A 121 4.74 -3.85 13.20
N GLY A 122 5.06 -2.90 14.08
CA GLY A 122 4.08 -2.07 14.79
C GLY A 122 3.24 -1.27 13.81
N TRP A 123 3.90 -0.59 12.86
CA TRP A 123 3.23 0.16 11.79
C TRP A 123 2.37 -0.71 10.88
N ARG A 124 2.87 -1.89 10.48
CA ARG A 124 2.07 -2.86 9.69
C ARG A 124 0.80 -3.30 10.40
N ARG A 125 0.84 -3.41 11.74
CA ARG A 125 -0.28 -3.88 12.58
C ARG A 125 -1.31 -2.80 12.85
N ARG A 126 -0.91 -1.53 12.86
CA ARG A 126 -1.78 -0.39 13.13
C ARG A 126 -3.01 -0.41 12.23
N LEU A 127 -4.18 -0.29 12.86
CA LEU A 127 -5.45 0.07 12.21
C LEU A 127 -5.90 1.40 12.84
N GLY A 128 -6.63 2.21 12.07
CA GLY A 128 -7.17 3.50 12.52
C GLY A 128 -8.17 3.31 13.65
N SER A 129 -8.33 4.33 14.50
CA SER A 129 -9.13 4.29 15.74
C SER A 129 -10.62 3.97 15.53
N ALA A 130 -11.16 4.26 14.33
CA ALA A 130 -12.53 3.96 13.95
C ALA A 130 -12.72 2.53 13.39
N THR A 131 -11.65 1.75 13.26
CA THR A 131 -11.72 0.40 12.70
C THR A 131 -12.27 -0.57 13.73
N ALA A 132 -13.43 -1.16 13.46
CA ALA A 132 -14.08 -2.13 14.32
C ALA A 132 -14.48 -3.40 13.53
N PRO A 133 -14.62 -4.55 14.19
CA PRO A 133 -15.22 -5.73 13.60
C PRO A 133 -16.59 -5.42 13.01
N SER A 134 -16.71 -5.54 11.68
CA SER A 134 -17.99 -5.36 11.01
C SER A 134 -18.72 -6.71 10.92
N PRO A 135 -19.92 -6.86 11.51
CA PRO A 135 -20.68 -8.10 11.44
C PRO A 135 -21.07 -8.45 9.99
N ARG A 136 -21.08 -7.46 9.08
CA ARG A 136 -21.34 -7.67 7.65
C ARG A 136 -20.42 -8.71 7.02
N TYR A 137 -19.16 -8.72 7.43
CA TYR A 137 -18.14 -9.58 6.85
C TYR A 137 -17.90 -10.85 7.69
N ALA A 138 -18.80 -11.18 8.62
CA ALA A 138 -18.69 -12.39 9.43
C ALA A 138 -18.65 -13.67 8.58
N ASN A 139 -19.38 -13.68 7.45
CA ASN A 139 -19.35 -14.78 6.48
C ASN A 139 -17.98 -14.99 5.79
N PHE A 140 -17.06 -14.02 5.84
CA PHE A 140 -15.68 -14.22 5.39
C PHE A 140 -14.80 -14.93 6.44
N THR A 141 -15.30 -15.07 7.67
CA THR A 141 -14.62 -15.82 8.73
C THR A 141 -15.09 -17.27 8.86
N THR A 142 -16.20 -17.64 8.19
CA THR A 142 -16.74 -19.00 8.27
C THR A 142 -15.86 -19.98 7.48
N SER A 143 -15.62 -21.15 8.07
CA SER A 143 -14.76 -22.18 7.49
C SER A 143 -15.46 -23.08 6.46
N GLU A 144 -16.67 -22.73 6.01
CA GLU A 144 -17.52 -23.59 5.17
C GLU A 144 -16.88 -24.00 3.84
N ARG A 145 -15.75 -23.37 3.45
CA ARG A 145 -14.91 -23.77 2.31
C ARG A 145 -13.41 -23.87 2.64
N GLY A 146 -13.03 -24.11 3.90
CA GLY A 146 -11.62 -24.23 4.32
C GLY A 146 -10.83 -22.91 4.28
N ARG A 147 -11.52 -21.77 4.30
CA ARG A 147 -10.98 -20.45 3.93
C ARG A 147 -11.28 -19.41 5.01
N ARG A 148 -10.70 -19.59 6.20
CA ARG A 148 -10.83 -18.62 7.30
C ARG A 148 -9.94 -17.40 7.03
N ILE A 149 -10.56 -16.26 6.71
CA ILE A 149 -9.83 -14.99 6.69
C ILE A 149 -9.54 -14.57 8.15
N PRO A 150 -8.30 -14.16 8.48
CA PRO A 150 -8.00 -13.67 9.83
C PRO A 150 -8.85 -12.45 10.21
N GLN A 151 -9.33 -12.40 11.45
CA GLN A 151 -10.20 -11.35 11.97
C GLN A 151 -9.69 -9.94 11.68
N ARG A 152 -8.38 -9.69 11.86
CA ARG A 152 -7.77 -8.40 11.56
C ARG A 152 -8.00 -7.94 10.12
N ARG A 153 -7.97 -8.85 9.14
CA ARG A 153 -8.21 -8.47 7.74
C ARG A 153 -9.68 -8.15 7.51
N ILE A 154 -10.59 -8.75 8.28
CA ILE A 154 -12.01 -8.42 8.27
C ILE A 154 -12.28 -7.04 8.85
N GLU A 155 -11.58 -6.68 9.92
CA GLU A 155 -11.62 -5.33 10.50
C GLU A 155 -11.26 -4.27 9.46
N MET A 156 -10.23 -4.53 8.64
CA MET A 156 -9.86 -3.64 7.52
C MET A 156 -10.99 -3.48 6.49
N LEU A 157 -11.70 -4.57 6.15
CA LEU A 157 -12.86 -4.50 5.24
C LEU A 157 -13.99 -3.65 5.82
N GLY A 158 -14.06 -3.53 7.15
CA GLY A 158 -14.97 -2.64 7.87
C GLY A 158 -14.82 -1.17 7.48
N ASN A 159 -13.77 -0.77 6.77
CA ASN A 159 -13.56 0.59 6.29
C ASN A 159 -14.05 0.83 4.84
N LEU A 160 -14.47 -0.20 4.11
CA LEU A 160 -14.91 -0.07 2.70
C LEU A 160 -16.09 0.90 2.52
N TRP A 161 -16.96 1.00 3.52
CA TRP A 161 -18.09 1.94 3.46
C TRP A 161 -17.63 3.39 3.32
N LYS A 162 -16.40 3.75 3.74
CA LYS A 162 -15.90 5.13 3.63
C LYS A 162 -15.78 5.60 2.19
N VAL A 163 -15.73 4.68 1.23
CA VAL A 163 -15.73 4.94 -0.22
C VAL A 163 -17.02 4.43 -0.90
N GLY A 164 -18.09 4.20 -0.13
CA GLY A 164 -19.35 3.71 -0.64
C GLY A 164 -19.29 2.26 -1.15
N ALA A 165 -18.24 1.50 -0.82
CA ALA A 165 -18.06 0.14 -1.30
C ALA A 165 -18.53 -0.90 -0.28
N VAL A 166 -19.02 -2.03 -0.78
CA VAL A 166 -19.24 -3.26 -0.02
C VAL A 166 -18.66 -4.45 -0.74
N ALA A 167 -18.39 -5.53 -0.01
CA ALA A 167 -17.90 -6.78 -0.56
C ALA A 167 -18.80 -7.96 -0.17
N SER A 168 -19.06 -8.87 -1.10
CA SER A 168 -19.75 -10.13 -0.82
C SER A 168 -19.24 -11.27 -1.69
N TRP A 169 -19.61 -12.49 -1.32
CA TRP A 169 -19.46 -13.64 -2.20
C TRP A 169 -20.48 -13.58 -3.36
N GLU A 170 -20.05 -13.96 -4.55
CA GLU A 170 -20.89 -14.22 -5.71
C GLU A 170 -21.12 -15.73 -5.80
N LEU A 171 -22.37 -16.17 -5.93
CA LEU A 171 -22.71 -17.60 -5.92
C LEU A 171 -23.27 -18.08 -7.25
N ILE A 172 -23.52 -17.17 -8.19
CA ILE A 172 -24.19 -17.45 -9.46
C ILE A 172 -23.20 -17.35 -10.62
N ARG A 173 -22.35 -16.32 -10.63
CA ARG A 173 -21.40 -16.08 -11.72
C ARG A 173 -20.09 -16.82 -11.48
N GLU A 174 -19.51 -17.36 -12.55
CA GLU A 174 -18.25 -18.11 -12.53
C GLU A 174 -17.23 -17.60 -13.58
N ASP A 175 -17.54 -16.52 -14.29
CA ASP A 175 -16.76 -16.00 -15.43
C ASP A 175 -15.49 -15.22 -15.04
N ALA A 176 -15.32 -14.87 -13.77
CA ALA A 176 -14.18 -14.09 -13.29
C ALA A 176 -13.89 -14.38 -11.80
N THR A 177 -12.74 -13.90 -11.30
CA THR A 177 -12.40 -13.95 -9.88
C THR A 177 -13.18 -12.93 -9.04
N SER A 178 -13.55 -11.82 -9.65
CA SER A 178 -14.33 -10.76 -9.03
C SER A 178 -15.04 -9.90 -10.06
N TRP A 179 -16.06 -9.16 -9.59
CA TRP A 179 -16.79 -8.16 -10.34
C TRP A 179 -16.89 -6.90 -9.50
N CYS A 180 -16.37 -5.79 -10.02
CA CYS A 180 -16.41 -4.47 -9.41
C CYS A 180 -17.06 -3.50 -10.40
N HIS A 181 -18.16 -2.90 -9.99
CA HIS A 181 -18.98 -2.03 -10.82
C HIS A 181 -19.76 -1.07 -9.91
N PRO A 182 -20.16 0.10 -10.45
CA PRO A 182 -21.10 0.96 -9.77
C PRO A 182 -22.50 0.33 -9.78
N ASP A 183 -23.11 0.23 -8.60
CA ASP A 183 -24.49 -0.22 -8.42
C ASP A 183 -25.44 0.96 -8.16
N TYR A 184 -24.94 2.01 -7.51
CA TYR A 184 -25.66 3.24 -7.23
C TYR A 184 -24.80 4.44 -7.59
N TYR A 185 -25.40 5.40 -8.29
CA TYR A 185 -24.76 6.66 -8.67
C TYR A 185 -25.11 7.71 -7.62
N PRO A 186 -24.17 8.11 -6.75
CA PRO A 186 -24.45 9.09 -5.71
C PRO A 186 -24.71 10.48 -6.29
N GLN A 187 -25.47 11.28 -5.55
CA GLN A 187 -25.63 12.69 -5.88
C GLN A 187 -24.42 13.50 -5.42
N ALA A 188 -24.07 14.57 -6.14
CA ALA A 188 -23.01 15.48 -5.72
C ALA A 188 -23.23 15.99 -4.29
N GLY A 189 -22.21 15.88 -3.44
CA GLY A 189 -22.24 16.20 -2.02
C GLY A 189 -22.68 15.06 -1.09
N GLU A 190 -23.18 13.95 -1.64
CA GLU A 190 -23.52 12.75 -0.85
C GLU A 190 -22.27 12.15 -0.20
N ARG A 191 -22.46 11.55 0.98
CA ARG A 191 -21.41 10.82 1.71
C ARG A 191 -21.90 9.44 2.04
N PRO A 192 -21.05 8.40 1.92
CA PRO A 192 -21.43 7.08 2.34
C PRO A 192 -21.42 7.01 3.87
N HIS A 193 -22.13 6.05 4.43
CA HIS A 193 -22.34 5.92 5.88
C HIS A 193 -21.98 4.51 6.39
N PRO A 194 -21.71 4.34 7.69
CA PRO A 194 -21.41 3.02 8.25
C PRO A 194 -22.51 1.97 8.00
N GLY A 195 -23.76 2.43 7.81
CA GLY A 195 -24.91 1.60 7.47
C GLY A 195 -24.94 1.04 6.05
N THR A 196 -24.00 1.41 5.16
CA THR A 196 -24.07 1.13 3.71
C THR A 196 -24.17 -0.35 3.39
N THR A 197 -25.35 -0.88 3.08
CA THR A 197 -25.57 -2.28 2.66
C THR A 197 -25.38 -2.44 1.16
N ASN A 198 -25.43 -3.67 0.66
CA ASN A 198 -25.36 -3.97 -0.78
C ASN A 198 -26.45 -3.30 -1.62
N THR A 199 -27.54 -2.84 -1.01
CA THR A 199 -28.65 -2.17 -1.73
C THR A 199 -28.46 -0.67 -1.87
N ILE A 200 -27.54 -0.08 -1.12
CA ILE A 200 -27.29 1.38 -1.07
C ILE A 200 -25.80 1.70 -1.20
N ALA A 201 -24.99 0.69 -1.54
CA ALA A 201 -23.58 0.87 -1.83
C ALA A 201 -23.44 1.48 -3.21
N TRP A 202 -22.51 2.42 -3.33
CA TRP A 202 -22.12 2.98 -4.61
C TRP A 202 -21.41 1.90 -5.44
N TYR A 203 -20.60 1.06 -4.78
CA TYR A 203 -19.87 -0.04 -5.42
C TYR A 203 -20.17 -1.37 -4.73
N HIS A 204 -20.42 -2.40 -5.54
CA HIS A 204 -20.50 -3.78 -5.06
C HIS A 204 -19.35 -4.62 -5.62
N ILE A 205 -18.41 -4.95 -4.74
CA ILE A 205 -17.30 -5.86 -5.00
C ILE A 205 -17.76 -7.29 -4.74
N ARG A 206 -18.03 -8.03 -5.81
CA ARG A 206 -18.49 -9.41 -5.74
C ARG A 206 -17.31 -10.34 -6.00
N LEU A 207 -17.09 -11.32 -5.12
CA LEU A 207 -15.95 -12.22 -5.16
C LEU A 207 -16.38 -13.64 -5.52
N HIS A 208 -15.70 -14.25 -6.48
CA HIS A 208 -15.86 -15.68 -6.71
C HIS A 208 -15.33 -16.46 -5.50
N PRO A 209 -16.07 -17.43 -4.94
CA PRO A 209 -15.69 -18.09 -3.70
C PRO A 209 -14.32 -18.77 -3.77
N ASP A 210 -13.91 -19.24 -4.96
CA ASP A 210 -12.63 -19.93 -5.19
C ASP A 210 -11.38 -19.08 -5.04
N ILE A 211 -11.53 -17.76 -4.92
CA ILE A 211 -10.43 -16.88 -4.53
C ILE A 211 -9.90 -17.23 -3.12
N GLY A 212 -10.77 -17.75 -2.25
CA GLY A 212 -10.45 -18.20 -0.91
C GLY A 212 -9.62 -17.23 -0.08
N ARG A 213 -8.40 -17.62 0.30
CA ARG A 213 -7.53 -16.82 1.18
C ARG A 213 -7.07 -15.50 0.53
N ASP A 214 -7.18 -15.39 -0.79
CA ASP A 214 -6.79 -14.21 -1.56
C ASP A 214 -7.94 -13.19 -1.69
N ALA A 215 -9.07 -13.40 -1.02
CA ALA A 215 -10.22 -12.49 -1.08
C ALA A 215 -9.89 -11.03 -0.73
N VAL A 216 -9.07 -10.80 0.30
CA VAL A 216 -8.64 -9.44 0.68
C VAL A 216 -7.73 -8.83 -0.39
N VAL A 217 -6.92 -9.66 -1.05
CA VAL A 217 -6.08 -9.24 -2.18
C VAL A 217 -6.95 -8.82 -3.36
N GLU A 218 -7.96 -9.61 -3.65
CA GLU A 218 -8.91 -9.32 -4.73
C GLU A 218 -9.74 -8.07 -4.47
N ILE A 219 -10.18 -7.85 -3.22
CA ILE A 219 -10.87 -6.61 -2.84
C ILE A 219 -9.97 -5.40 -3.04
N ALA A 220 -8.71 -5.46 -2.59
CA ALA A 220 -7.76 -4.37 -2.79
C ALA A 220 -7.48 -4.12 -4.29
N ARG A 221 -7.44 -5.18 -5.11
CA ARG A 221 -7.33 -5.08 -6.57
C ARG A 221 -8.55 -4.34 -7.16
N CYS A 222 -9.76 -4.66 -6.72
CA CYS A 222 -10.98 -3.95 -7.15
C CYS A 222 -10.99 -2.47 -6.70
N LEU A 223 -10.54 -2.17 -5.48
CA LEU A 223 -10.35 -0.78 -5.03
C LEU A 223 -9.34 -0.04 -5.89
N ALA A 224 -8.27 -0.73 -6.32
CA ALA A 224 -7.30 -0.17 -7.24
C ALA A 224 -7.93 0.16 -8.59
N GLU A 225 -8.81 -0.69 -9.13
CA GLU A 225 -9.51 -0.40 -10.39
C GLU A 225 -10.31 0.90 -10.31
N ILE A 226 -10.99 1.15 -9.18
CA ILE A 226 -11.72 2.41 -8.96
C ILE A 226 -10.73 3.58 -8.86
N SER A 227 -9.68 3.44 -8.05
CA SER A 227 -8.69 4.51 -7.82
C SER A 227 -7.92 4.90 -9.09
N LEU A 228 -7.69 3.92 -9.99
CA LEU A 228 -6.99 4.07 -11.26
C LEU A 228 -7.89 4.51 -12.42
N GLY A 229 -9.20 4.68 -12.20
CA GLY A 229 -10.17 5.12 -13.21
C GLY A 229 -10.71 4.03 -14.14
N TYR A 230 -10.35 2.76 -13.92
CA TYR A 230 -10.89 1.62 -14.70
C TYR A 230 -12.34 1.28 -14.34
N VAL A 231 -12.77 1.71 -13.16
CA VAL A 231 -14.15 1.77 -12.72
C VAL A 231 -14.42 3.22 -12.37
N GLU A 232 -15.58 3.75 -12.76
CA GLU A 232 -15.98 5.13 -12.52
C GLU A 232 -15.78 5.49 -11.04
N LYS A 233 -15.10 6.61 -10.79
CA LYS A 233 -14.73 7.07 -9.45
C LYS A 233 -15.58 8.27 -9.09
N PHE A 234 -16.41 8.15 -8.05
CA PHE A 234 -17.33 9.21 -7.65
C PHE A 234 -16.73 10.27 -6.73
N TRP A 235 -15.45 10.16 -6.35
CA TRP A 235 -14.83 11.06 -5.38
C TRP A 235 -13.41 11.46 -5.78
N GLY A 236 -12.95 12.58 -5.23
CA GLY A 236 -11.62 13.11 -5.54
C GLY A 236 -11.49 13.52 -7.01
N PRO A 237 -10.26 13.73 -7.49
CA PRO A 237 -10.04 14.06 -8.89
C PRO A 237 -10.36 12.85 -9.78
N GLU A 238 -10.90 13.11 -10.97
CA GLU A 238 -11.04 12.09 -12.00
C GLU A 238 -9.66 11.52 -12.37
N SER A 239 -9.59 10.20 -12.44
CA SER A 239 -8.44 9.47 -12.95
C SER A 239 -8.77 8.95 -14.34
N GLU A 240 -8.03 9.36 -15.37
CA GLU A 240 -8.18 8.73 -16.68
C GLU A 240 -7.67 7.28 -16.63
N PRO A 241 -8.41 6.29 -17.15
CA PRO A 241 -7.94 4.91 -17.20
C PRO A 241 -6.76 4.75 -18.14
N GLY A 242 -5.86 3.82 -17.81
CA GLY A 242 -4.78 3.38 -18.69
C GLY A 242 -5.23 2.25 -19.61
N THR A 243 -4.27 1.48 -20.13
CA THR A 243 -4.54 0.30 -20.98
C THR A 243 -4.28 -1.02 -20.25
N LEU A 244 -3.67 -0.98 -19.06
CA LEU A 244 -3.15 -2.14 -18.34
C LEU A 244 -3.91 -2.40 -17.02
N ARG A 245 -5.25 -2.50 -17.12
CA ARG A 245 -6.18 -2.68 -15.98
C ARG A 245 -5.71 -3.73 -14.98
N GLY A 246 -5.48 -4.96 -15.43
CA GLY A 246 -5.06 -6.07 -14.58
C GLY A 246 -3.71 -5.80 -13.90
N PRO A 247 -2.62 -5.60 -14.66
CA PRO A 247 -1.29 -5.33 -14.12
C PRO A 247 -1.21 -4.14 -13.14
N GLU A 248 -1.78 -2.99 -13.48
CA GLU A 248 -1.70 -1.79 -12.63
C GLU A 248 -2.47 -1.97 -11.33
N SER A 249 -3.68 -2.55 -11.41
CA SER A 249 -4.52 -2.79 -10.22
C SER A 249 -3.90 -3.83 -9.29
N GLU A 250 -3.28 -4.87 -9.84
CA GLU A 250 -2.56 -5.88 -9.06
C GLU A 250 -1.32 -5.28 -8.40
N ALA A 251 -0.57 -4.42 -9.09
CA ALA A 251 0.61 -3.74 -8.54
C ALA A 251 0.24 -2.80 -7.38
N ALA A 252 -0.84 -2.03 -7.51
CA ALA A 252 -1.31 -1.15 -6.44
C ALA A 252 -1.72 -1.94 -5.19
N ALA A 253 -2.48 -3.03 -5.38
CA ALA A 253 -2.84 -3.94 -4.28
C ALA A 253 -1.61 -4.60 -3.65
N TYR A 254 -0.64 -5.02 -4.46
CA TYR A 254 0.63 -5.61 -4.02
C TYR A 254 1.44 -4.68 -3.10
N ILE A 255 1.48 -3.40 -3.45
CA ILE A 255 2.17 -2.37 -2.67
C ILE A 255 1.44 -2.12 -1.35
N ALA A 256 0.14 -1.83 -1.40
CA ALA A 256 -0.65 -1.45 -0.24
C ALA A 256 -0.73 -2.57 0.81
N LEU A 257 -0.94 -3.82 0.39
CA LEU A 257 -1.28 -4.90 1.31
C LEU A 257 -0.12 -5.39 2.17
N GLU A 258 1.11 -5.41 1.64
CA GLU A 258 2.29 -5.77 2.44
C GLU A 258 2.49 -4.78 3.60
N ARG A 259 2.21 -3.50 3.34
CA ARG A 259 2.26 -2.41 4.32
C ARG A 259 1.17 -2.51 5.39
N LEU A 260 0.16 -3.37 5.16
CA LEU A 260 -0.93 -3.70 6.09
C LEU A 260 -0.82 -5.12 6.64
N TRP A 261 0.34 -5.77 6.55
CA TRP A 261 0.56 -7.15 6.99
C TRP A 261 -0.34 -8.20 6.33
N VAL A 262 -0.79 -7.93 5.11
CA VAL A 262 -1.51 -8.89 4.29
C VAL A 262 -0.52 -9.45 3.26
N PRO A 263 -0.31 -10.77 3.24
CA PRO A 263 0.64 -11.37 2.30
C PRO A 263 0.16 -11.16 0.87
N GLN A 264 1.11 -11.16 -0.06
CA GLN A 264 0.83 -11.17 -1.50
C GLN A 264 -0.10 -12.33 -1.90
N ARG A 265 -0.73 -12.20 -3.07
CA ARG A 265 -1.56 -13.25 -3.67
C ARG A 265 -0.84 -14.58 -3.69
N SER A 266 -1.56 -15.62 -3.31
CA SER A 266 -0.95 -16.95 -3.19
C SER A 266 -0.64 -17.63 -4.51
N ARG A 267 -1.45 -17.37 -5.55
CA ARG A 267 -1.13 -17.74 -6.93
C ARG A 267 -0.43 -16.56 -7.59
N HIS A 268 0.76 -16.79 -8.12
CA HIS A 268 1.48 -15.77 -8.85
C HIS A 268 0.73 -15.43 -10.14
N THR A 269 0.39 -14.15 -10.31
CA THR A 269 -0.19 -13.62 -11.54
C THR A 269 0.88 -13.46 -12.61
N ASP A 270 0.48 -13.38 -13.88
CA ASP A 270 1.41 -13.11 -14.98
C ASP A 270 2.17 -11.81 -14.78
N TRP A 271 1.49 -10.77 -14.27
CA TRP A 271 2.13 -9.53 -13.86
C TRP A 271 3.24 -9.78 -12.83
N PHE A 272 2.98 -10.53 -11.76
CA PHE A 272 3.99 -10.77 -10.74
C PHE A 272 5.18 -11.58 -11.27
N LEU A 273 4.92 -12.55 -12.16
CA LEU A 273 5.96 -13.33 -12.82
C LEU A 273 6.86 -12.45 -13.70
N ARG A 274 6.28 -11.48 -14.42
CA ARG A 274 7.03 -10.48 -15.21
C ARG A 274 7.76 -9.47 -14.32
N TYR A 275 7.11 -8.98 -13.27
CA TYR A 275 7.72 -8.07 -12.30
C TYR A 275 8.96 -8.70 -11.68
N LYS A 276 8.90 -9.95 -11.22
CA LYS A 276 10.07 -10.61 -10.59
C LYS A 276 11.18 -10.95 -11.58
N SER A 277 10.89 -11.16 -12.87
CA SER A 277 11.91 -11.57 -13.85
C SER A 277 12.94 -10.47 -14.11
N GLY A 278 12.62 -9.21 -13.79
CA GLY A 278 13.48 -8.07 -14.11
C GLY A 278 13.34 -7.58 -15.54
N GLU A 279 12.29 -8.01 -16.23
CA GLU A 279 11.89 -7.36 -17.46
C GLU A 279 11.29 -5.99 -17.14
N PRO A 280 11.63 -4.95 -17.92
CA PRO A 280 10.97 -3.67 -17.77
C PRO A 280 9.47 -3.83 -17.98
N MET A 281 8.68 -3.11 -17.19
CA MET A 281 7.26 -3.01 -17.43
C MET A 281 7.00 -2.36 -18.80
N ASP A 282 5.79 -2.59 -19.30
CA ASP A 282 5.31 -1.94 -20.52
C ASP A 282 5.46 -0.40 -20.40
N THR A 283 5.74 0.28 -21.51
CA THR A 283 5.89 1.74 -21.51
C THR A 283 4.62 2.46 -21.09
N ASP A 284 3.47 1.83 -21.33
CA ASP A 284 2.16 2.37 -20.94
C ASP A 284 1.82 2.09 -19.46
N PHE A 285 2.68 1.39 -18.73
CA PHE A 285 2.47 1.09 -17.31
C PHE A 285 2.71 2.33 -16.44
N ARG A 286 1.66 2.80 -15.76
CA ARG A 286 1.67 4.10 -15.06
C ARG A 286 2.05 3.94 -13.60
N TRP A 287 3.35 3.81 -13.32
CA TRP A 287 3.87 3.69 -11.95
C TRP A 287 3.37 4.80 -11.01
N GLU A 288 3.29 6.04 -11.49
CA GLU A 288 2.80 7.17 -10.69
C GLU A 288 1.34 6.97 -10.25
N ALA A 289 0.45 6.56 -11.17
CA ALA A 289 -0.94 6.27 -10.86
C ALA A 289 -1.07 5.07 -9.90
N VAL A 290 -0.23 4.04 -10.10
CA VAL A 290 -0.15 2.86 -9.22
C VAL A 290 0.25 3.25 -7.79
N PHE A 291 1.24 4.12 -7.60
CA PHE A 291 1.64 4.57 -6.26
C PHE A 291 0.56 5.41 -5.58
N ARG A 292 -0.12 6.29 -6.31
CA ARG A 292 -1.26 7.07 -5.78
C ARG A 292 -2.41 6.16 -5.37
N ALA A 293 -2.78 5.20 -6.22
CA ALA A 293 -3.82 4.22 -5.91
C ALA A 293 -3.43 3.35 -4.70
N ALA A 294 -2.17 2.92 -4.59
CA ALA A 294 -1.69 2.16 -3.45
C ALA A 294 -1.79 2.95 -2.13
N ALA A 295 -1.49 4.25 -2.15
CA ALA A 295 -1.65 5.14 -0.99
C ALA A 295 -3.12 5.23 -0.56
N GLU A 296 -4.01 5.46 -1.52
CA GLU A 296 -5.45 5.53 -1.26
C GLU A 296 -6.00 4.22 -0.69
N ILE A 297 -5.62 3.07 -1.26
CA ILE A 297 -6.02 1.74 -0.76
C ILE A 297 -5.48 1.50 0.65
N GLU A 298 -4.21 1.87 0.91
CA GLU A 298 -3.61 1.74 2.22
C GLU A 298 -4.40 2.52 3.26
N ASP A 299 -4.68 3.79 2.99
CA ASP A 299 -5.39 4.68 3.91
C ASP A 299 -6.85 4.23 4.14
N ILE A 300 -7.54 3.80 3.08
CA ILE A 300 -8.90 3.24 3.18
C ILE A 300 -8.90 2.00 4.07
N LEU A 301 -8.09 0.99 3.73
CA LEU A 301 -8.12 -0.30 4.44
C LEU A 301 -7.59 -0.19 5.86
N ARG A 302 -6.62 0.70 6.10
CA ARG A 302 -6.14 1.02 7.44
C ARG A 302 -7.20 1.75 8.26
N GLY A 303 -8.07 2.53 7.61
CA GLY A 303 -9.14 3.29 8.24
C GLY A 303 -8.76 4.70 8.65
N ASP A 304 -7.68 5.25 8.08
CA ASP A 304 -7.17 6.60 8.38
C ASP A 304 -7.89 7.70 7.59
N THR A 305 -8.77 7.34 6.66
CA THR A 305 -9.57 8.29 5.87
C THR A 305 -10.86 8.71 6.57
N GLU A 306 -11.33 9.92 6.29
CA GLU A 306 -12.73 10.28 6.48
C GLU A 306 -13.59 9.71 5.34
N PRO A 307 -14.93 9.59 5.51
CA PRO A 307 -15.82 9.22 4.41
C PRO A 307 -15.70 10.21 3.26
N VAL A 308 -15.62 9.70 2.04
CA VAL A 308 -15.50 10.51 0.83
C VAL A 308 -16.78 11.28 0.53
N ILE A 309 -16.67 12.29 -0.32
CA ILE A 309 -17.78 13.13 -0.78
C ILE A 309 -17.92 12.93 -2.28
N ALA A 310 -19.14 12.67 -2.75
CA ALA A 310 -19.43 12.54 -4.17
C ALA A 310 -19.30 13.89 -4.90
N HIS A 311 -18.77 13.89 -6.12
CA HIS A 311 -18.66 15.06 -7.00
C HIS A 311 -19.63 14.99 -8.17
#